data_AF-A0ABC8AS29-F1
#
_entry.id   AF-A0ABC8AS29-F1
#
_cell.length_a   1.000
_cell.length_b   1.000
_cell.length_c   1.000
_cell.angle_alpha   90.00
_cell.angle_beta   90.00
_cell.angle_gamma   90.00
#
_symmetry.space_group_name_H-M   'P 1'
#
loop_
_entity.id
_entity.type
_entity.pdbx_description
1 polymer ?
#
loop_
_entity_poly.entity_id
_entity_poly.type
_entity_poly.pdbx_seq_one_letter_code
_entity_poly.pdbx_strand_id
1 'polypeptide(L)'
;MTVCLWRLSTDSGWQTGQTVQLDEEDLNGDGSDWLFDQLIDWSAEPKADHYRRYFDLPADPDHAALHAIMEGAPITADLVHRLNPHIDLAIVTEEAAISGIPVSF
;
A
#
# COMPACT_ATOMS: atom_id res chain seq x y z
N MET A 1 -18.81 7.26 -5.56
CA MET A 1 -17.80 8.33 -5.38
C MET A 1 -16.85 8.32 -6.59
N THR A 2 -16.45 9.48 -7.12
CA THR A 2 -15.36 9.58 -8.11
C THR A 2 -14.24 10.37 -7.47
N VAL A 3 -13.04 9.78 -7.37
CA VAL A 3 -11.86 10.44 -6.81
C VAL A 3 -10.77 10.58 -7.85
N CYS A 4 -9.93 11.60 -7.68
CA CYS A 4 -8.72 11.79 -8.47
C CYS A 4 -7.52 11.82 -7.51
N LEU A 5 -6.63 10.85 -7.67
CA LEU A 5 -5.38 10.74 -6.92
C LEU A 5 -4.21 10.84 -7.91
N TRP A 6 -3.14 11.52 -7.52
CA TRP A 6 -1.90 11.59 -8.30
C TRP A 6 -0.68 11.57 -7.39
N ARG A 7 0.45 11.09 -7.90
CA ARG A 7 1.75 11.20 -7.23
C ARG A 7 2.79 11.54 -8.28
N LEU A 8 3.43 12.70 -8.14
CA LEU A 8 4.57 13.09 -8.97
C LEU A 8 5.84 12.41 -8.46
N SER A 9 6.88 12.36 -9.29
CA SER A 9 8.18 11.76 -8.95
C SER A 9 8.86 12.38 -7.72
N THR A 10 8.48 13.60 -7.36
CA THR A 10 9.03 14.33 -6.21
C THR A 10 8.13 14.30 -4.99
N ASP A 11 6.94 13.70 -5.10
CA ASP A 11 5.96 13.70 -4.03
C ASP A 11 6.28 12.58 -3.03
N SER A 12 6.33 12.92 -1.75
CA SER A 12 6.51 11.99 -0.64
C SER A 12 5.28 11.14 -0.33
N GLY A 13 4.17 11.34 -1.05
CA GLY A 13 2.92 10.61 -0.88
C GLY A 13 1.91 10.96 -1.97
N TRP A 14 0.82 10.20 -2.06
CA TRP A 14 -0.25 10.48 -3.02
C TRP A 14 -0.99 11.76 -2.62
N GLN A 15 -1.35 12.55 -3.62
CA GLN A 15 -2.11 13.78 -3.52
C GLN A 15 -3.54 13.53 -4.02
N THR A 16 -4.49 14.30 -3.51
CA THR A 16 -5.89 14.30 -3.93
C THR A 16 -6.36 15.73 -4.24
N GLY A 17 -7.38 15.84 -5.10
CA GLY A 17 -8.08 17.11 -5.33
C GLY A 17 -8.88 17.53 -4.10
N GLN A 18 -9.53 18.70 -4.14
CA GLN A 18 -10.52 19.03 -3.11
C GLN A 18 -11.62 17.95 -3.13
N THR A 19 -11.74 17.22 -2.03
CA THR A 19 -12.86 16.30 -1.80
C THR A 19 -14.14 17.13 -1.78
N VAL A 20 -15.02 16.92 -2.75
CA VAL A 20 -16.39 17.42 -2.64
C VAL A 20 -17.08 16.52 -1.63
N GLN A 21 -17.14 16.99 -0.38
CA GLN A 21 -18.02 16.39 0.63
C GLN A 21 -19.45 16.53 0.08
N LEU A 22 -20.07 15.39 -0.25
CA LEU A 22 -21.50 15.35 -0.50
C LEU A 22 -22.16 15.42 0.88
N ASP A 23 -23.16 16.29 1.04
CA ASP A 23 -23.76 16.63 2.33
C ASP A 23 -24.05 15.37 3.18
N GLU A 24 -23.57 15.38 4.43
CA GLU A 24 -23.56 14.25 5.37
C GLU A 24 -24.96 13.66 5.68
N GLU A 25 -26.04 14.37 5.33
CA GLU A 25 -27.41 13.94 5.62
C GLU A 25 -27.93 12.80 4.72
N ASP A 26 -27.28 12.52 3.58
CA ASP A 26 -27.87 11.64 2.55
C ASP A 26 -27.20 10.27 2.34
N LEU A 27 -26.11 9.95 3.04
CA LEU A 27 -25.39 8.71 2.76
C LEU A 27 -25.00 8.00 4.05
N ASN A 28 -25.61 6.84 4.28
CA ASN A 28 -24.87 5.72 4.84
C ASN A 28 -23.65 5.55 3.93
N GLY A 29 -22.52 6.17 4.31
CA GLY A 29 -21.29 6.12 3.53
C GLY A 29 -21.05 4.69 3.08
N ASP A 30 -20.60 4.52 1.84
CA ASP A 30 -20.40 3.19 1.23
C ASP A 30 -19.28 2.37 1.92
N GLY A 31 -18.75 2.87 3.04
CA GLY A 31 -17.70 2.26 3.82
C GLY A 31 -16.32 2.45 3.20
N SER A 32 -16.17 3.34 2.20
CA SER A 32 -14.89 3.55 1.50
C SER A 32 -14.00 4.65 2.07
N ASP A 33 -14.46 5.44 3.06
CA ASP A 33 -13.71 6.59 3.58
C ASP A 33 -12.28 6.23 4.03
N TRP A 34 -12.14 5.09 4.73
CA TRP A 34 -10.83 4.59 5.20
C TRP A 34 -9.86 4.18 4.09
N LEU A 35 -10.34 3.87 2.87
CA LEU A 35 -9.48 3.49 1.75
C LEU A 35 -8.59 4.64 1.31
N PHE A 36 -9.09 5.87 1.40
CA PHE A 36 -8.38 7.06 0.96
C PHE A 36 -7.43 7.60 2.02
N ASP A 37 -7.75 7.43 3.30
CA ASP A 37 -6.86 7.80 4.40
C ASP A 37 -5.51 7.10 4.28
N GLN A 38 -5.48 5.83 3.87
CA GLN A 38 -4.23 5.06 3.66
C GLN A 38 -3.39 5.54 2.46
N LEU A 39 -3.99 6.29 1.54
CA LEU A 39 -3.31 6.84 0.37
C LEU A 39 -2.77 8.23 0.68
N ILE A 40 -3.48 8.99 1.49
CA ILE A 40 -3.13 10.35 1.93
C ILE A 40 -2.10 10.29 3.08
N ASP A 41 -2.31 9.44 4.08
CA ASP A 41 -1.34 9.11 5.12
C ASP A 41 -0.41 8.00 4.63
N TRP A 42 0.54 8.38 3.78
CA TRP A 42 1.52 7.47 3.17
C TRP A 42 2.62 7.07 4.16
N SER A 43 2.24 6.35 5.22
CA SER A 43 3.13 5.81 6.26
C SER A 43 3.03 4.27 6.34
N ALA A 44 4.09 3.64 6.84
CA ALA A 44 4.17 2.18 6.87
C ALA A 44 3.30 1.57 7.97
N GLU A 45 3.07 2.30 9.05
CA GLU A 45 2.35 1.85 10.25
C GLU A 45 0.87 1.55 9.99
N PRO A 46 0.07 2.46 9.38
CA PRO A 46 -1.32 2.17 9.05
C PRO A 46 -1.45 1.03 8.02
N LYS A 47 -0.51 0.94 7.06
CA LYS A 47 -0.47 -0.15 6.09
C LYS A 47 -0.11 -1.49 6.72
N ALA A 48 0.83 -1.53 7.66
CA ALA A 48 1.22 -2.76 8.34
C ALA A 48 0.04 -3.36 9.13
N ASP A 49 -0.68 -2.53 9.88
CA ASP A 49 -1.88 -2.96 10.60
C ASP A 49 -3.00 -3.39 9.63
N HIS A 50 -3.17 -2.68 8.51
CA HIS A 50 -4.09 -3.11 7.45
C HIS A 50 -3.74 -4.50 6.91
N TYR A 51 -2.48 -4.76 6.54
CA TYR A 51 -2.05 -6.06 6.02
C TYR A 51 -2.13 -7.17 7.06
N ARG A 52 -1.81 -6.87 8.33
CA ARG A 52 -2.01 -7.82 9.42
C ARG A 52 -3.47 -8.27 9.48
N ARG A 53 -4.40 -7.32 9.47
CA ARG A 53 -5.84 -7.60 9.52
C ARG A 53 -6.36 -8.28 8.27
N TYR A 54 -5.85 -7.90 7.09
CA TYR A 54 -6.31 -8.43 5.81
C TYR A 54 -5.87 -9.88 5.56
N PHE A 55 -4.63 -10.22 5.94
CA PHE A 55 -4.06 -11.55 5.77
C PHE A 55 -4.10 -12.41 7.04
N ASP A 56 -4.81 -11.96 8.08
CA ASP A 56 -4.88 -12.62 9.40
C ASP A 56 -3.50 -12.99 9.96
N LEU A 57 -2.53 -12.08 9.85
CA LEU A 57 -1.17 -12.31 10.31
C LEU A 57 -1.11 -12.27 11.85
N PRO A 58 -0.24 -13.08 12.48
CA PRO A 58 -0.09 -13.10 13.92
C PRO A 58 0.55 -11.82 14.49
N ALA A 59 1.20 -11.01 13.65
CA ALA A 59 1.85 -9.76 14.00
C ALA A 59 1.91 -8.83 12.77
N ASP A 60 2.21 -7.55 13.01
CA ASP A 60 2.41 -6.58 11.93
C ASP A 60 3.61 -6.99 11.05
N PRO A 61 3.50 -6.87 9.72
CA PRO A 61 4.65 -7.04 8.84
C PRO A 61 5.76 -6.04 9.18
N ASP A 62 6.99 -6.35 8.77
CA ASP A 62 8.13 -5.48 9.01
C ASP A 62 7.93 -4.10 8.34
N HIS A 63 7.76 -3.07 9.18
CA HIS A 63 7.52 -1.69 8.78
C HIS A 63 8.61 -1.12 7.87
N ALA A 64 9.88 -1.43 8.12
CA ALA A 64 10.97 -0.91 7.30
C ALA A 64 11.04 -1.60 5.94
N ALA A 65 10.66 -2.88 5.85
CA ALA A 65 10.51 -3.56 4.57
C ALA A 65 9.33 -3.01 3.77
N LEU A 66 8.18 -2.78 4.42
CA LEU A 66 7.01 -2.14 3.82
C LEU A 66 7.35 -0.73 3.31
N HIS A 67 7.99 0.09 4.13
CA HIS A 67 8.38 1.46 3.76
C HIS A 67 9.28 1.47 2.51
N ALA A 68 10.24 0.56 2.40
CA ALA A 68 11.10 0.47 1.21
C ALA A 68 10.29 0.22 -0.08
N ILE A 69 9.32 -0.70 -0.03
CA ILE A 69 8.44 -0.99 -1.17
C ILE A 69 7.53 0.21 -1.48
N MET A 70 6.99 0.87 -0.45
CA MET A 70 6.17 2.08 -0.60
C MET A 70 6.92 3.24 -1.26
N GLU A 71 8.23 3.34 -1.04
CA GLU A 71 9.11 4.32 -1.69
C GLU A 71 9.58 3.87 -3.08
N GLY A 72 9.05 2.76 -3.60
CA GLY A 72 9.35 2.28 -4.94
C GLY A 72 10.73 1.63 -5.08
N ALA A 73 11.34 1.18 -3.97
CA ALA A 73 12.56 0.40 -4.05
C ALA A 73 12.31 -0.91 -4.83
N PRO A 74 13.29 -1.40 -5.60
CA PRO A 74 13.21 -2.72 -6.19
C PRO A 74 12.97 -3.81 -5.15
N ILE A 75 12.18 -4.82 -5.51
CA ILE A 75 11.96 -5.99 -4.67
C ILE A 75 13.27 -6.78 -4.59
N THR A 76 13.74 -7.02 -3.36
CA THR A 76 14.93 -7.82 -3.06
C THR A 76 14.52 -9.11 -2.35
N ALA A 77 15.36 -10.14 -2.40
CA ALA A 77 15.13 -11.37 -1.63
C ALA A 77 15.07 -11.10 -0.12
N ASP A 78 15.83 -10.10 0.38
CA ASP A 78 15.79 -9.67 1.79
C ASP A 78 14.42 -9.09 2.17
N LEU A 79 13.88 -8.18 1.35
CA LEU A 79 12.55 -7.61 1.57
C LEU A 79 11.47 -8.70 1.58
N VAL A 80 11.55 -9.64 0.63
CA VAL A 80 10.61 -10.78 0.57
C VAL A 80 10.72 -11.62 1.84
N HIS A 81 11.94 -11.97 2.25
CA HIS A 81 12.14 -12.80 3.43
C HIS A 81 11.61 -12.16 4.72
N ARG A 82 11.77 -10.84 4.87
CA ARG A 82 11.29 -10.09 6.04
C ARG A 82 9.75 -9.97 6.08
N LEU A 83 9.08 -9.97 4.94
CA LEU A 83 7.62 -9.84 4.85
C LEU A 83 6.91 -11.20 4.81
N ASN A 84 7.47 -12.16 4.11
CA ASN A 84 6.92 -13.51 3.98
C ASN A 84 8.06 -14.52 3.73
N PRO A 85 8.69 -15.07 4.80
CA PRO A 85 9.86 -15.93 4.66
C PRO A 85 9.57 -17.28 3.99
N HIS A 86 8.31 -17.63 3.79
CA HIS A 86 7.87 -18.92 3.25
C HIS A 86 7.39 -18.85 1.81
N ILE A 87 7.32 -17.65 1.20
CA ILE A 87 6.90 -17.50 -0.19
C ILE A 87 8.01 -17.95 -1.15
N ASP A 88 7.60 -18.55 -2.26
CA ASP A 88 8.51 -18.85 -3.37
C ASP A 88 8.88 -17.56 -4.11
N LEU A 89 10.17 -17.30 -4.25
CA LEU A 89 10.69 -16.15 -4.99
C LEU A 89 10.28 -16.17 -6.47
N ALA A 90 10.02 -17.35 -7.05
CA ALA A 90 9.50 -17.46 -8.42
C ALA A 90 8.12 -16.80 -8.55
N ILE A 91 7.22 -17.02 -7.57
CA ILE A 91 5.89 -16.40 -7.52
C ILE A 91 6.03 -14.89 -7.41
N VAL A 92 6.93 -14.41 -6.54
CA VAL A 92 7.16 -12.97 -6.37
C VAL A 92 7.68 -12.33 -7.67
N THR A 93 8.57 -13.02 -8.38
CA THR A 93 9.14 -12.53 -9.64
C THR A 93 8.07 -12.41 -10.73
N GLU A 94 7.18 -13.39 -10.83
CA GLU A 94 6.07 -13.39 -11.77
C GLU A 94 5.10 -12.22 -11.49
N GLU A 95 4.68 -12.06 -10.24
CA GLU A 95 3.78 -10.96 -9.83
C GLU A 95 4.40 -9.58 -10.01
N ALA A 96 5.71 -9.43 -9.71
CA ALA A 96 6.43 -8.19 -9.92
C ALA A 96 6.49 -7.82 -11.41
N ALA A 97 6.69 -8.79 -12.30
CA ALA A 97 6.69 -8.57 -13.75
C ALA A 97 5.31 -8.12 -14.27
N ILE A 98 4.22 -8.73 -13.77
CA ILE A 98 2.84 -8.33 -14.09
C ILE A 98 2.57 -6.88 -13.63
N SER A 99 3.07 -6.53 -12.45
CA SER A 99 2.86 -5.23 -11.82
C SER A 99 3.82 -4.14 -12.30
N GLY A 100 4.82 -4.48 -13.12
CA GLY A 100 5.86 -3.55 -13.59
C GLY A 100 6.82 -3.09 -12.48
N ILE A 101 6.94 -3.86 -11.40
CA ILE A 101 7.81 -3.55 -10.26
C ILE A 101 9.19 -4.19 -10.51
N PRO A 102 10.30 -3.45 -10.36
CA PRO A 102 11.63 -4.00 -10.57
C PRO A 102 12.01 -5.01 -9.49
N VAL A 103 12.68 -6.09 -9.88
CA VAL A 103 13.29 -7.11 -8.99
C VAL A 103 14.83 -7.04 -9.07
N SER A 104 15.52 -7.44 -8.00
CA SER A 104 16.98 -7.31 -7.88
C SER A 104 17.67 -8.49 -7.18
N PHE A 105 17.25 -9.71 -7.49
CA PHE A 105 17.86 -10.96 -7.01
C PHE A 105 17.87 -12.03 -8.11
#